data_AF-A0A061NBQ0-F1
#
_entry.id   AF-A0A061NBQ0-F1
#
_cell.length_a   1.000
_cell.length_b   1.000
_cell.length_c   1.000
_cell.angle_alpha   90.00
_cell.angle_beta   90.00
_cell.angle_gamma   90.00
#
_symmetry.space_group_name_H-M   'P 1'
#
loop_
_entity.id
_entity.type
_entity.pdbx_description
1 polymer ?
#
loop_
_entity_poly.entity_id
_entity_poly.type
_entity_poly.pdbx_seq_one_letter_code
_entity_poly.pdbx_strand_id
1 'polypeptide(L)'
;MQVTKHASERLHTLTRGRYALVLDSSGGFMIADYFNGGEKRPASSLSGGETFLTSLALALSLSASIQLTGEKALEFFFLDEGFGTLDSELLDTVIHALEQLQTDHLAVGVISHVPELQERLQTRLIVTPATAEGKGSAAYIEY
;
A
#
# COMPACT_ATOMS: atom_id res chain seq x y z
N MET A 1 -7.86 -11.69 14.43
CA MET A 1 -9.15 -11.01 14.13
C MET A 1 -9.05 -9.49 14.08
N GLN A 2 -8.28 -8.83 14.97
CA GLN A 2 -8.20 -7.36 15.01
C GLN A 2 -7.56 -6.74 13.75
N VAL A 3 -6.51 -7.36 13.20
CA VAL A 3 -5.84 -6.92 11.97
C VAL A 3 -6.81 -6.85 10.77
N THR A 4 -7.59 -7.90 10.54
CA THR A 4 -8.55 -7.95 9.44
C THR A 4 -9.61 -6.85 9.56
N LYS A 5 -10.08 -6.57 10.78
CA LYS A 5 -11.05 -5.50 11.03
C LYS A 5 -10.48 -4.14 10.65
N HIS A 6 -9.28 -3.81 11.14
CA HIS A 6 -8.61 -2.55 10.79
C HIS A 6 -8.29 -2.47 9.29
N ALA A 7 -7.87 -3.59 8.67
CA ALA A 7 -7.62 -3.66 7.24
C ALA A 7 -8.90 -3.41 6.44
N SER A 8 -10.03 -3.95 6.89
CA SER A 8 -11.33 -3.72 6.29
C SER A 8 -11.76 -2.26 6.41
N GLU A 9 -11.58 -1.63 7.58
CA GLU A 9 -11.92 -0.21 7.79
C GLU A 9 -11.07 0.72 6.90
N ARG A 10 -9.77 0.43 6.79
CA ARG A 10 -8.88 1.15 5.86
C ARG A 10 -9.29 0.93 4.42
N LEU A 11 -9.50 -0.30 3.99
CA LEU A 11 -9.93 -0.61 2.63
C LEU A 11 -11.25 0.08 2.29
N HIS A 12 -12.20 0.08 3.23
CA HIS A 12 -13.46 0.78 3.08
C HIS A 12 -13.27 2.28 2.87
N THR A 13 -12.38 2.90 3.64
CA THR A 13 -12.05 4.32 3.49
C THR A 13 -11.37 4.61 2.15
N LEU A 14 -10.32 3.85 1.80
CA LEU A 14 -9.55 4.00 0.55
C LEU A 14 -10.42 3.81 -0.70
N THR A 15 -11.45 2.96 -0.60
CA THR A 15 -12.34 2.63 -1.72
C THR A 15 -13.67 3.38 -1.65
N ARG A 16 -13.76 4.44 -0.83
CA ARG A 16 -14.95 5.30 -0.70
C ARG A 16 -16.22 4.54 -0.36
N GLY A 17 -16.07 3.56 0.53
CA GLY A 17 -17.15 2.73 1.01
C GLY A 17 -17.45 1.51 0.15
N ARG A 18 -16.73 1.29 -0.95
CA ARG A 18 -17.04 0.21 -1.90
C ARG A 18 -16.68 -1.17 -1.36
N TYR A 19 -15.46 -1.34 -0.84
CA TYR A 19 -14.94 -2.65 -0.46
C TYR A 19 -14.73 -2.82 1.04
N ALA A 20 -14.89 -4.05 1.52
CA ALA A 20 -14.50 -4.47 2.86
C ALA A 20 -13.85 -5.86 2.81
N LEU A 21 -12.85 -6.07 3.67
CA LEU A 21 -12.14 -7.34 3.79
C LEU A 21 -12.86 -8.23 4.81
N VAL A 22 -13.27 -9.42 4.39
CA VAL A 22 -13.91 -10.41 5.26
C VAL A 22 -13.18 -11.74 5.19
N LEU A 23 -13.27 -12.54 6.26
CA LEU A 23 -12.74 -13.89 6.28
C LEU A 23 -13.87 -14.89 6.07
N ASP A 24 -13.60 -15.94 5.30
CA ASP A 24 -14.46 -17.12 5.27
C ASP A 24 -14.23 -18.02 6.50
N SER A 25 -15.01 -19.10 6.60
CA SER A 25 -14.93 -20.06 7.71
C SER A 25 -13.60 -20.84 7.77
N SER A 26 -12.84 -20.87 6.68
CA SER A 26 -11.50 -21.46 6.59
C SER A 26 -10.37 -20.46 6.84
N GLY A 27 -10.68 -19.17 7.06
CA GLY A 27 -9.70 -18.10 7.19
C GLY A 27 -9.17 -17.56 5.86
N GLY A 28 -9.82 -17.88 4.73
CA GLY A 28 -9.53 -17.30 3.43
C GLY A 28 -10.04 -15.86 3.31
N PHE A 29 -9.32 -15.03 2.54
CA PHE A 29 -9.68 -13.64 2.30
C PHE A 29 -10.75 -13.52 1.20
N MET A 30 -11.84 -12.84 1.57
CA MET A 30 -12.97 -12.54 0.71
C MET A 30 -13.20 -11.02 0.73
N ILE A 31 -13.80 -10.50 -0.33
CA ILE A 31 -14.13 -9.08 -0.48
C ILE A 31 -15.64 -8.94 -0.51
N ALA A 32 -16.19 -8.10 0.37
CA ALA A 32 -17.56 -7.64 0.25
C ALA A 32 -17.60 -6.39 -0.63
N ASP A 33 -18.37 -6.43 -1.73
CA ASP A 33 -18.62 -5.29 -2.63
C ASP A 33 -19.98 -4.66 -2.31
N TYR A 34 -19.96 -3.53 -1.61
CA TYR A 34 -21.18 -2.81 -1.23
C TYR A 34 -21.86 -2.11 -2.40
N PHE A 35 -21.15 -1.84 -3.50
CA PHE A 35 -21.77 -1.29 -4.70
C PHE A 35 -22.53 -2.37 -5.47
N ASN A 36 -22.19 -3.64 -5.28
CA ASN A 36 -22.96 -4.78 -5.78
C ASN A 36 -23.88 -5.41 -4.72
N GLY A 37 -24.44 -4.59 -3.82
CA GLY A 37 -25.41 -5.06 -2.82
C GLY A 37 -24.81 -5.87 -1.65
N GLY A 38 -23.49 -5.78 -1.44
CA GLY A 38 -22.78 -6.51 -0.38
C GLY A 38 -22.39 -7.92 -0.77
N GLU A 39 -22.34 -8.24 -2.07
CA GLU A 39 -21.90 -9.54 -2.56
C GLU A 39 -20.48 -9.85 -2.09
N LYS A 40 -20.27 -11.08 -1.60
CA LYS A 40 -18.96 -11.57 -1.18
C LYS A 40 -18.33 -12.35 -2.32
N ARG A 41 -17.20 -11.86 -2.80
CA ARG A 41 -16.43 -12.48 -3.89
C ARG A 41 -15.00 -12.82 -3.45
N PRO A 42 -14.36 -13.81 -4.08
CA PRO A 42 -12.96 -14.13 -3.81
C PRO A 42 -12.04 -12.93 -4.07
N ALA A 43 -11.00 -12.76 -3.26
CA ALA A 43 -10.00 -11.72 -3.49
C ALA A 43 -9.27 -11.84 -4.85
N SER A 44 -9.26 -13.04 -5.45
CA SER A 44 -8.73 -13.28 -6.80
C SER A 44 -9.54 -12.62 -7.93
N SER A 45 -10.74 -12.14 -7.66
CA SER A 45 -11.59 -11.44 -8.65
C SER A 45 -11.29 -9.94 -8.76
N LEU A 46 -10.42 -9.41 -7.89
CA LEU A 46 -10.03 -8.01 -7.89
C LEU A 46 -9.19 -7.65 -9.12
N SER A 47 -9.32 -6.40 -9.58
CA SER A 47 -8.39 -5.83 -10.56
C SER A 47 -6.98 -5.64 -9.97
N GLY A 48 -6.00 -5.29 -10.80
CA GLY A 48 -4.63 -5.02 -10.35
C GLY A 48 -4.56 -3.93 -9.27
N GLY A 49 -5.20 -2.78 -9.50
CA GLY A 49 -5.24 -1.67 -8.54
C GLY A 49 -6.01 -2.00 -7.27
N GLU A 50 -7.10 -2.76 -7.38
CA GLU A 50 -7.89 -3.18 -6.21
C GLU A 50 -7.13 -4.18 -5.33
N THR A 51 -6.39 -5.09 -5.97
CA THR A 51 -5.50 -6.04 -5.27
C THR A 51 -4.40 -5.29 -4.54
N PHE A 52 -3.82 -4.27 -5.16
CA PHE A 52 -2.81 -3.41 -4.55
C PHE A 52 -3.36 -2.70 -3.32
N LEU A 53 -4.51 -2.02 -3.43
CA LEU A 53 -5.15 -1.33 -2.30
C LEU A 53 -5.51 -2.28 -1.15
N THR A 54 -6.00 -3.47 -1.48
CA THR A 54 -6.33 -4.50 -0.49
C THR A 54 -5.09 -4.99 0.25
N SER A 55 -4.02 -5.29 -0.50
CA SER A 55 -2.75 -5.74 0.05
C SER A 55 -2.09 -4.66 0.91
N LEU A 56 -2.16 -3.40 0.46
CA LEU A 56 -1.70 -2.25 1.20
C LEU A 56 -2.48 -2.09 2.52
N ALA A 57 -3.81 -2.05 2.48
CA ALA A 57 -4.64 -1.92 3.69
C ALA A 57 -4.36 -3.02 4.72
N LEU A 58 -4.09 -4.25 4.26
CA LEU A 58 -3.72 -5.38 5.11
C LEU A 58 -2.32 -5.21 5.69
N ALA A 59 -1.32 -4.88 4.86
CA ALA A 59 0.07 -4.69 5.29
C ALA A 59 0.21 -3.57 6.32
N LEU A 60 -0.50 -2.46 6.11
CA LEU A 60 -0.54 -1.33 7.05
C LEU A 60 -1.19 -1.71 8.39
N SER A 61 -2.27 -2.46 8.35
CA SER A 61 -2.97 -2.91 9.56
C SER A 61 -2.16 -3.94 10.34
N LEU A 62 -1.42 -4.80 9.63
CA LEU A 62 -0.50 -5.76 10.23
C LEU A 62 0.69 -5.04 10.88
N SER A 63 1.30 -4.07 10.18
CA SER A 63 2.40 -3.26 10.69
C SER A 63 1.99 -2.52 11.98
N ALA A 64 0.84 -1.83 11.96
CA ALA A 64 0.31 -1.15 13.14
C ALA A 64 0.02 -2.14 14.29
N SER A 65 -0.48 -3.34 14.00
CA SER A 65 -0.74 -4.34 15.04
C SER A 65 0.55 -4.88 15.67
N ILE A 66 1.63 -5.05 14.90
CA ILE A 66 2.93 -5.52 15.39
C ILE A 66 3.58 -4.45 16.28
N GLN A 67 3.46 -3.17 15.92
CA GLN A 67 3.95 -2.07 16.77
C GLN A 67 3.27 -2.06 18.15
N LEU A 68 1.96 -2.35 18.19
CA LEU A 68 1.19 -2.37 19.44
C LEU A 68 1.54 -3.56 20.35
N THR A 69 2.03 -4.68 19.82
CA THR A 69 2.39 -5.86 20.64
C THR A 69 3.78 -5.76 21.27
N GLY A 70 4.61 -4.78 20.86
CA GLY A 70 5.90 -4.48 21.49
C GLY A 70 6.99 -5.53 21.27
N GLU A 71 6.74 -6.60 20.50
CA GLU A 71 7.66 -7.73 20.33
C GLU A 71 8.83 -7.45 19.35
N LYS A 72 8.73 -6.38 18.55
CA LYS A 72 9.80 -5.75 17.75
C LYS A 72 9.23 -4.50 17.08
N ALA A 73 9.87 -3.35 17.23
CA ALA A 73 9.52 -2.17 16.45
C ALA A 73 9.82 -2.45 14.96
N LEU A 74 8.80 -2.40 14.12
CA LEU A 74 9.00 -2.31 12.67
C LEU A 74 9.54 -0.91 12.38
N GLU A 75 10.84 -0.82 12.12
CA GLU A 75 11.51 0.46 11.86
C GLU A 75 11.37 0.89 10.38
N PHE A 76 11.17 -0.07 9.47
CA PHE A 76 11.11 0.17 8.03
C PHE A 76 10.00 -0.64 7.35
N PHE A 77 9.28 0.01 6.43
CA PHE A 77 8.25 -0.59 5.59
C PHE A 77 8.46 -0.17 4.13
N PHE A 78 8.71 -1.15 3.26
CA PHE A 78 8.92 -0.90 1.83
C PHE A 78 7.71 -1.33 1.01
N LEU A 79 7.30 -0.48 0.08
CA LEU A 79 6.32 -0.77 -0.95
C LEU A 79 7.01 -0.79 -2.30
N ASP A 80 6.98 -1.93 -2.96
CA ASP A 80 7.62 -2.15 -4.25
C ASP A 80 6.59 -2.28 -5.35
N GLU A 81 6.52 -1.25 -6.20
CA GLU A 81 5.67 -1.16 -7.38
C GLU A 81 4.16 -1.40 -7.12
N GLY A 82 3.35 -1.27 -8.17
CA GLY A 82 1.88 -1.45 -8.10
C GLY A 82 1.07 -0.15 -8.10
N PHE A 83 1.72 1.00 -7.98
CA PHE A 83 1.10 2.32 -8.06
C PHE A 83 0.66 2.70 -9.49
N GLY A 84 1.33 2.18 -10.52
CA GLY A 84 1.02 2.50 -11.93
C GLY A 84 -0.32 1.93 -12.44
N THR A 85 -0.99 1.12 -11.62
CA THR A 85 -2.34 0.60 -11.91
C THR A 85 -3.45 1.41 -11.25
N LEU A 86 -3.09 2.43 -10.46
CA LEU A 86 -4.02 3.33 -9.79
C LEU A 86 -4.30 4.54 -10.67
N ASP A 87 -5.52 5.05 -10.61
CA ASP A 87 -5.80 6.39 -11.10
C ASP A 87 -5.19 7.44 -10.16
N SER A 88 -5.10 8.69 -10.64
CA SER A 88 -4.47 9.79 -9.90
C SER A 88 -5.17 10.09 -8.56
N GLU A 89 -6.47 9.86 -8.47
CA GLU A 89 -7.26 10.15 -7.27
C GLU A 89 -7.04 9.09 -6.17
N LEU A 90 -6.98 7.82 -6.56
CA LEU A 90 -6.60 6.72 -5.69
C LEU A 90 -5.13 6.83 -5.27
N LEU A 91 -4.24 7.25 -6.17
CA LEU A 91 -2.83 7.45 -5.85
C LEU A 91 -2.65 8.52 -4.76
N ASP A 92 -3.33 9.66 -4.88
CA ASP A 92 -3.28 10.74 -3.88
C ASP A 92 -3.79 10.26 -2.51
N THR A 93 -4.89 9.48 -2.52
CA THR A 93 -5.44 8.86 -1.31
C THR A 93 -4.45 7.89 -0.65
N VAL A 94 -3.74 7.09 -1.46
CA VAL A 94 -2.72 6.15 -0.98
C VAL A 94 -1.53 6.89 -0.39
N ILE A 95 -1.01 7.91 -1.07
CA ILE A 95 0.13 8.70 -0.58
C ILE A 95 -0.21 9.32 0.78
N HIS A 96 -1.38 9.94 0.91
CA HIS A 96 -1.83 10.46 2.19
C HIS A 96 -1.93 9.38 3.27
N ALA A 97 -2.39 8.17 2.94
CA ALA A 97 -2.40 7.08 3.91
C ALA A 97 -0.98 6.69 4.35
N LEU A 98 0.00 6.68 3.44
CA LEU A 98 1.41 6.39 3.75
C LEU A 98 2.04 7.46 4.65
N GLU A 99 1.76 8.73 4.38
CA GLU A 99 2.20 9.86 5.22
C GLU A 99 1.65 9.75 6.65
N GLN A 100 0.38 9.36 6.82
CA GLN A 100 -0.22 9.16 8.15
C GLN A 100 0.35 7.96 8.91
N LEU A 101 1.00 7.02 8.20
CA LEU A 101 1.66 5.87 8.80
C LEU A 101 3.11 6.13 9.16
N GLN A 102 3.73 7.10 8.49
CA GLN A 102 5.03 7.58 8.91
C GLN A 102 4.91 8.11 10.35
N THR A 103 5.67 7.49 11.24
CA THR A 103 5.79 7.91 12.63
C THR A 103 7.28 8.02 12.94
N ASP A 104 7.63 8.61 14.09
CA ASP A 104 9.04 8.71 14.51
C ASP A 104 9.77 7.36 14.61
N HIS A 105 9.00 6.25 14.63
CA HIS A 105 9.51 4.88 14.74
C HIS A 105 9.25 4.01 13.51
N LEU A 106 8.61 4.54 12.46
CA LEU A 106 8.32 3.81 11.22
C LEU A 106 8.67 4.67 10.00
N ALA A 107 9.73 4.28 9.30
CA ALA A 107 10.07 4.85 8.00
C ALA A 107 9.38 4.05 6.87
N VAL A 108 8.65 4.76 6.01
CA VAL A 108 7.99 4.20 4.83
C VAL A 108 8.82 4.53 3.59
N GLY A 109 9.27 3.50 2.88
CA GLY A 109 9.95 3.62 1.59
C GLY A 109 9.06 3.18 0.45
N VAL A 110 9.02 3.96 -0.63
CA VAL A 110 8.24 3.64 -1.83
C VAL A 110 9.19 3.49 -3.02
N ILE A 111 9.07 2.39 -3.75
CA ILE A 111 9.80 2.12 -4.99
C ILE A 111 8.76 2.16 -6.12
N SER A 112 8.90 3.12 -7.02
CA SER A 112 8.02 3.22 -8.17
C SER A 112 8.65 3.99 -9.32
N HIS A 113 8.25 3.65 -10.54
CA HIS A 113 8.54 4.40 -11.76
C HIS A 113 7.48 5.46 -12.11
N VAL A 114 6.42 5.59 -11.31
CA VAL A 114 5.29 6.51 -11.57
C VAL A 114 5.73 7.97 -11.32
N PRO A 115 5.66 8.86 -12.33
CA PRO A 115 6.08 10.26 -12.20
C PRO A 115 5.32 11.03 -11.11
N GLU A 116 4.03 10.75 -10.94
CA GLU A 116 3.17 11.43 -9.97
C GLU A 116 3.62 11.21 -8.52
N LEU A 117 4.24 10.06 -8.22
CA LEU A 117 4.85 9.82 -6.91
C LEU A 117 6.09 10.68 -6.67
N GLN A 118 6.83 10.99 -7.74
CA GLN A 118 8.04 11.82 -7.64
C GLN A 118 7.69 13.24 -7.22
N GLU A 119 6.59 13.80 -7.72
CA GLU A 119 6.17 15.17 -7.38
C GLU A 119 5.65 15.31 -5.93
N ARG A 120 5.19 14.22 -5.33
CA ARG A 120 4.57 14.21 -4.00
C ARG A 120 5.56 13.87 -2.88
N LEU A 121 6.51 12.99 -3.13
CA LEU A 121 7.53 12.59 -2.16
C LEU A 121 8.76 13.51 -2.28
N GLN A 122 9.00 14.30 -1.23
CA GLN A 122 10.06 15.33 -1.21
C GLN A 122 11.47 14.70 -1.31
N THR A 123 11.78 13.76 -0.42
CA THR A 123 13.07 13.07 -0.43
C THR A 123 13.01 11.79 -1.27
N ARG A 124 13.90 11.68 -2.26
CA ARG A 124 13.93 10.55 -3.19
C ARG A 124 15.36 10.12 -3.52
N LEU A 125 15.53 8.82 -3.69
CA LEU A 125 16.76 8.22 -4.23
C LEU A 125 16.53 7.97 -5.72
N ILE A 126 17.10 8.82 -6.57
CA ILE A 126 17.02 8.63 -8.02
C ILE A 126 18.06 7.63 -8.46
N VAL A 127 17.64 6.57 -9.13
CA VAL A 127 18.51 5.55 -9.71
C VAL A 127 18.53 5.70 -11.23
N THR A 128 19.72 5.91 -11.80
CA THR A 128 19.93 5.95 -13.25
C THR A 128 20.54 4.62 -13.72
N PRO A 129 20.02 4.03 -14.82
CA PRO A 129 20.52 2.76 -15.33
C PRO A 129 21.92 2.90 -15.92
N ALA A 130 22.64 1.78 -16.00
CA ALA A 130 23.95 1.72 -16.65
C ALA A 130 23.87 2.19 -18.12
N THR A 131 24.90 2.91 -18.57
CA THR A 131 25.00 3.34 -19.96
C THR A 131 25.79 2.36 -20.80
N ALA A 132 25.53 2.30 -22.10
CA ALA A 132 26.26 1.44 -23.05
C ALA A 132 27.77 1.75 -23.11
N GLU A 133 28.18 2.91 -22.59
CA GLU A 133 29.57 3.39 -22.50
C GLU A 133 30.34 2.78 -21.31
N GLY A 134 29.74 1.85 -20.57
CA GLY A 134 30.40 1.10 -19.49
C GLY A 134 30.34 1.77 -18.12
N LYS A 135 29.59 2.86 -17.96
CA LYS A 135 29.25 3.38 -16.63
C LYS A 135 28.15 2.51 -16.03
N GLY A 136 28.41 1.93 -14.86
CA GLY A 136 27.39 1.19 -14.09
C GLY A 136 26.22 2.08 -13.65
N SER A 137 25.20 1.48 -13.05
CA SER A 137 24.08 2.23 -12.49
C SER A 137 24.57 3.21 -11.42
N ALA A 138 24.02 4.42 -11.41
CA ALA A 138 24.33 5.44 -10.42
C ALA A 138 23.08 5.79 -9.61
N ALA A 139 23.28 6.26 -8.38
CA ALA A 139 22.18 6.72 -7.54
C ALA A 139 22.57 8.03 -6.84
N TYR A 140 21.62 8.94 -6.72
CA TYR A 140 21.79 10.19 -5.98
C TYR A 140 20.52 10.55 -5.22
N ILE A 141 20.69 11.27 -4.11
CA ILE A 141 19.58 11.72 -3.28
C ILE A 141 19.17 13.11 -3.75
N GLU A 142 17.87 13.30 -3.92
CA GLU A 142 17.23 14.58 -4.14
C GLU A 142 16.31 14.86 -2.94
N TYR A 143 16.34 16.10 -2.44
CA TYR A 143 15.60 16.56 -1.26
C TYR A 143 14.46 17.49 -1.64
#